data_AF-A0A2R9AT66-F1
#
_entry.id   AF-A0A2R9AT66-F1
#
_cell.length_a   1.000
_cell.length_b   1.000
_cell.length_c   1.000
_cell.angle_alpha   90.00
_cell.angle_beta   90.00
_cell.angle_gamma   90.00
#
_symmetry.space_group_name_H-M   'P 1'
#
loop_
_entity.id
_entity.type
_entity.pdbx_description
1 polymer ?
#
loop_
_entity_poly.entity_id
_entity_poly.type
_entity_poly.pdbx_seq_one_letter_code
_entity_poly.pdbx_strand_id
1 'polypeptide(L)'
;PLALQGSERACCPVNWVEHERSCYWFSRSGKAWADADNYCRLEDAHLVVVTSWEEQKFVQHHIGPVNTWMGLHDQNGPWKWVDGTDYETGFK
;
A
#
# COMPACT_ATOMS: atom_id res chain seq x y z
N PRO A 1 -1.16 0.92 8.97
CA PRO A 1 -0.11 1.94 9.22
C PRO A 1 -0.06 2.30 10.70
N LEU A 2 1.01 1.95 11.46
CA LEU A 2 1.25 2.45 12.83
C LEU A 2 1.63 3.92 12.71
N ALA A 3 0.95 4.79 13.44
CA ALA A 3 1.36 6.18 13.61
C ALA A 3 2.00 6.36 15.01
N LEU A 4 3.31 6.61 15.05
CA LEU A 4 4.00 7.06 16.26
C LEU A 4 4.10 8.60 16.22
N GLN A 5 3.72 9.28 17.29
CA GLN A 5 3.86 10.74 17.42
C GLN A 5 5.10 11.09 18.25
N GLY A 6 6.00 11.85 17.64
CA GLY A 6 7.14 12.53 18.28
C GLY A 6 8.06 13.17 17.22
N SER A 7 8.25 14.48 17.31
CA SER A 7 8.80 15.42 16.30
C SER A 7 10.24 15.17 15.81
N GLU A 8 10.51 15.65 14.58
CA GLU A 8 11.74 15.65 13.74
C GLU A 8 12.00 14.43 12.83
N ARG A 9 11.48 14.52 11.59
CA ARG A 9 11.57 13.60 10.43
C ARG A 9 11.17 12.16 10.72
N ALA A 10 9.90 11.85 10.49
CA ALA A 10 9.42 10.48 10.37
C ALA A 10 10.08 9.82 9.13
N CYS A 11 11.25 9.23 9.32
CA CYS A 11 11.88 8.39 8.32
C CYS A 11 11.09 7.10 8.17
N CYS A 12 10.99 6.59 6.94
CA CYS A 12 10.41 5.27 6.73
C CYS A 12 11.19 4.18 7.50
N PRO A 13 10.53 3.08 7.91
CA PRO A 13 11.22 1.97 8.56
C PRO A 13 12.34 1.41 7.67
N VAL A 14 13.30 0.71 8.28
CA VAL A 14 14.42 0.13 7.55
C VAL A 14 13.91 -0.83 6.47
N ASN A 15 14.43 -0.70 5.25
CA ASN A 15 14.01 -1.44 4.04
C ASN A 15 12.66 -1.04 3.43
N TRP A 16 12.10 0.09 3.85
CA TRP A 16 10.96 0.72 3.19
C TRP A 16 11.45 1.88 2.33
N VAL A 17 10.74 2.15 1.24
CA VAL A 17 11.04 3.24 0.31
C VAL A 17 10.08 4.38 0.60
N GLU A 18 10.63 5.57 0.84
CA GLU A 18 9.84 6.80 0.97
C GLU A 18 9.42 7.30 -0.41
N HIS A 19 8.13 7.60 -0.56
CA HIS A 19 7.63 8.33 -1.72
C HIS A 19 6.47 9.23 -1.28
N GLU A 20 6.61 10.51 -1.61
CA GLU A 20 5.72 11.58 -1.17
C GLU A 20 5.55 11.64 0.35
N ARG A 21 4.41 11.20 0.89
CA ARG A 21 4.10 11.22 2.32
C ARG A 21 3.87 9.83 2.90
N SER A 22 4.29 8.80 2.15
CA SER A 22 4.03 7.40 2.45
C SER A 22 5.32 6.56 2.38
N CYS A 23 5.30 5.43 3.08
CA CYS A 23 6.37 4.45 3.08
C CYS A 23 5.87 3.16 2.43
N TYR A 24 6.67 2.61 1.52
CA TYR A 24 6.31 1.43 0.73
C TYR A 24 7.27 0.29 0.98
N TRP A 25 6.70 -0.90 1.19
CA TRP A 25 7.47 -2.13 1.30
C TRP A 25 7.06 -3.11 0.20
N PHE A 26 8.03 -3.52 -0.61
CA PHE A 26 7.83 -4.42 -1.73
C PHE A 26 8.16 -5.84 -1.29
N SER A 27 7.12 -6.63 -1.02
CA SER A 27 7.26 -8.03 -0.60
C SER A 27 8.04 -8.85 -1.64
N ARG A 28 8.93 -9.72 -1.17
CA ARG A 28 9.66 -10.69 -2.00
C ARG A 28 9.00 -12.06 -2.06
N SER A 29 7.87 -12.24 -1.36
CA SER A 29 7.15 -13.51 -1.28
C SER A 29 5.70 -13.37 -1.73
N GLY A 30 5.24 -14.31 -2.56
CA GLY A 30 3.84 -14.41 -2.94
C GLY A 30 2.98 -15.00 -1.81
N LYS A 31 1.81 -14.41 -1.60
CA LYS A 31 0.78 -14.84 -0.64
C LYS A 31 -0.60 -14.74 -1.29
N ALA A 32 -1.61 -15.42 -0.73
CA ALA A 32 -2.98 -15.10 -1.08
C ALA A 32 -3.31 -13.66 -0.65
N TRP A 33 -4.27 -13.01 -1.31
CA TRP A 33 -4.60 -11.61 -1.03
C TRP A 33 -4.91 -11.37 0.46
N ALA A 34 -5.74 -12.24 1.07
CA ALA A 34 -6.11 -12.11 2.47
C ALA A 34 -4.91 -12.26 3.44
N ASP A 35 -3.98 -13.17 3.13
CA ASP A 35 -2.76 -13.34 3.92
C ASP A 35 -1.80 -12.15 3.76
N ALA A 36 -1.74 -11.56 2.57
CA ALA A 36 -0.94 -10.38 2.29
C ALA A 36 -1.49 -9.14 3.01
N ASP A 37 -2.81 -8.95 2.98
CA ASP A 37 -3.51 -7.89 3.72
C ASP A 37 -3.31 -8.03 5.24
N ASN A 38 -3.48 -9.24 5.77
CA ASN A 38 -3.22 -9.50 7.18
C ASN A 38 -1.76 -9.25 7.57
N TYR A 39 -0.80 -9.65 6.72
CA TYR A 39 0.61 -9.37 6.95
C TYR A 39 0.89 -7.86 6.99
N CYS A 40 0.37 -7.10 6.04
CA CYS A 40 0.50 -5.65 6.05
C CYS A 40 -0.11 -5.03 7.31
N ARG A 41 -1.27 -5.50 7.79
CA ARG A 41 -1.86 -5.00 9.04
C ARG A 41 -1.01 -5.31 10.27
N LEU A 42 -0.35 -6.47 10.32
CA LEU A 42 0.56 -6.85 11.41
C LEU A 42 1.84 -6.01 11.45
N GLU A 43 2.35 -5.62 10.28
CA GLU A 43 3.43 -4.63 10.14
C GLU A 43 2.90 -3.20 10.31
N ASP A 44 1.62 -3.09 10.66
CA ASP A 44 0.96 -1.84 10.86
C ASP A 44 1.17 -0.98 9.62
N ALA A 45 0.60 -1.50 8.53
CA ALA A 45 0.55 -0.97 7.17
C ALA A 45 -0.77 -1.46 6.52
N HIS A 46 -0.94 -1.24 5.23
CA HIS A 46 -1.99 -1.87 4.43
C HIS A 46 -1.44 -2.20 3.05
N LEU A 47 -2.10 -3.10 2.31
CA LEU A 47 -1.77 -3.29 0.90
C LEU A 47 -1.92 -1.96 0.16
N VAL A 48 -1.06 -1.72 -0.83
CA VAL A 48 -0.94 -0.41 -1.48
C VAL A 48 -2.28 0.06 -2.07
N VAL A 49 -2.64 1.30 -1.78
CA VAL A 49 -3.82 1.98 -2.32
C VAL A 49 -3.29 3.04 -3.26
N VAL A 50 -3.62 2.93 -4.54
CA VAL A 50 -3.06 3.84 -5.56
C VAL A 50 -4.10 4.88 -5.94
N THR A 51 -3.76 6.14 -5.72
CA THR A 51 -4.68 7.28 -5.86
C THR A 51 -4.19 8.32 -6.87
N SER A 52 -3.04 8.11 -7.52
CA SER A 52 -2.54 8.98 -8.58
C SER A 52 -1.75 8.22 -9.65
N TRP A 53 -1.60 8.84 -10.82
CA TRP A 53 -0.74 8.32 -11.88
C TRP A 53 0.74 8.30 -11.49
N GLU A 54 1.19 9.26 -10.69
CA GLU A 54 2.55 9.36 -10.18
C GLU A 54 2.86 8.19 -9.24
N GLU A 55 1.94 7.90 -8.32
CA GLU A 55 2.04 6.75 -7.41
C GLU A 55 2.01 5.42 -8.19
N GLN A 56 1.12 5.29 -9.18
CA GLN A 56 1.07 4.11 -10.05
C GLN A 56 2.41 3.86 -10.76
N LYS A 57 3.04 4.92 -11.30
CA LYS A 57 4.35 4.82 -11.96
C LYS A 57 5.45 4.44 -10.97
N PHE A 58 5.43 5.03 -9.77
CA PHE A 58 6.37 4.71 -8.71
C PHE A 58 6.27 3.24 -8.30
N VAL A 59 5.06 2.74 -8.04
CA VAL A 59 4.83 1.33 -7.68
C VAL A 59 5.28 0.40 -8.80
N GLN A 60 4.88 0.69 -10.05
CA GLN A 60 5.24 -0.13 -11.22
C GLN A 60 6.76 -0.20 -11.45
N HIS A 61 7.48 0.90 -11.23
CA HIS A 61 8.93 0.94 -11.35
C HIS A 61 9.63 -0.04 -10.38
N HIS A 62 9.09 -0.20 -9.17
CA HIS A 62 9.70 -1.02 -8.12
C HIS A 62 9.31 -2.50 -8.20
N ILE A 63 8.07 -2.82 -8.60
CA ILE A 63 7.63 -4.22 -8.75
C ILE A 63 8.08 -4.84 -10.08
N GLY A 64 8.41 -4.01 -11.09
CA GLY A 64 8.79 -4.48 -12.41
C GLY A 64 7.69 -5.32 -13.07
N PRO A 65 8.02 -6.45 -13.72
CA PRO A 65 7.03 -7.30 -14.39
C PRO A 65 6.28 -8.27 -13.45
N VAL A 66 6.43 -8.13 -12.13
CA VAL A 66 5.88 -9.09 -11.16
C VAL A 66 4.46 -8.69 -10.77
N ASN A 67 3.52 -9.64 -10.90
CA ASN A 67 2.17 -9.48 -10.37
C ASN A 67 2.21 -9.35 -8.84
N THR A 68 1.74 -8.21 -8.33
CA THR A 68 1.77 -7.88 -6.91
C THR A 68 0.37 -7.48 -6.45
N TRP A 69 -0.05 -7.97 -5.27
CA TRP A 69 -1.35 -7.59 -4.72
C TRP A 69 -1.40 -6.11 -4.34
N MET A 70 -2.58 -5.53 -4.52
CA MET A 70 -2.92 -4.17 -4.12
C MET A 70 -4.10 -4.20 -3.16
N GLY A 71 -4.34 -3.08 -2.49
CA GLY A 71 -5.39 -2.92 -1.49
C GLY A 71 -6.80 -2.84 -2.05
N LEU A 72 -7.04 -3.17 -3.31
CA LEU A 72 -8.37 -3.16 -3.92
C LEU A 72 -9.01 -4.54 -3.78
N HIS A 73 -10.24 -4.59 -3.27
CA HIS A 73 -10.97 -5.85 -3.08
C HIS A 73 -12.49 -5.70 -3.21
N ASP A 74 -13.17 -6.80 -3.50
CA ASP A 74 -14.62 -6.90 -3.72
C ASP A 74 -15.31 -7.94 -2.80
N GLN A 75 -14.58 -8.47 -1.81
CA GLN A 75 -15.05 -9.56 -0.92
C GLN A 75 -16.41 -9.30 -0.25
N ASN A 76 -16.81 -8.03 -0.09
CA ASN A 76 -18.05 -7.61 0.57
C ASN A 76 -18.97 -6.80 -0.37
N GLY A 77 -18.90 -7.02 -1.69
CA GLY A 77 -19.74 -6.37 -2.69
C GLY A 77 -18.94 -5.52 -3.67
N PRO A 78 -19.23 -4.21 -3.83
CA PRO A 78 -18.50 -3.38 -4.77
C PRO A 78 -17.02 -3.24 -4.38
N TRP A 79 -16.18 -2.92 -5.36
CA TRP A 79 -14.76 -2.65 -5.18
C TRP A 79 -14.51 -1.56 -4.14
N LYS A 80 -13.60 -1.82 -3.20
CA LYS A 80 -13.21 -0.91 -2.14
C LYS A 80 -11.71 -0.97 -1.90
N TRP A 81 -11.13 0.17 -1.54
CA TRP A 81 -9.77 0.24 -1.03
C TRP A 81 -9.74 -0.10 0.47
N VAL A 82 -8.71 -0.82 0.91
CA VAL A 82 -8.52 -1.25 2.30
C VAL A 82 -8.35 -0.11 3.31
N ASP A 83 -8.03 1.10 2.85
CA ASP A 83 -7.92 2.31 3.69
C ASP A 83 -9.24 3.12 3.74
N GLY A 84 -10.26 2.69 3.00
CA GLY A 84 -11.54 3.39 2.88
C GLY A 84 -11.57 4.48 1.82
N THR A 85 -10.50 4.67 1.03
CA THR A 85 -10.50 5.57 -0.13
C THR A 85 -11.61 5.16 -1.10
N ASP A 86 -12.34 6.15 -1.60
CA ASP A 86 -13.40 5.92 -2.57
C ASP A 86 -12.82 5.43 -3.91
N TYR A 87 -13.30 4.28 -4.38
CA TYR A 87 -12.77 3.65 -5.59
C TYR A 87 -13.06 4.49 -6.86
N GLU A 88 -14.20 5.19 -6.91
CA GLU A 88 -14.64 5.90 -8.12
C GLU A 88 -14.06 7.32 -8.21
N THR A 89 -13.89 7.98 -7.07
CA THR A 89 -13.58 9.42 -6.99
C THR A 89 -12.25 9.72 -6.30
N GLY A 90 -11.62 8.71 -5.67
CA GLY A 90 -10.37 8.88 -4.94
C GLY A 90 -9.13 9.01 -5.82
N PHE A 91 -9.21 8.61 -7.09
CA PHE A 91 -8.10 8.65 -8.03
C PHE A 91 -7.97 10.03 -8.70
N LYS A 92 -6.74 10.55 -8.79
CA LYS A 92 -6.40 11.88 -9.30
C LYS A 92 -5.46 11.82 -10.50
#